data_AF-A0A831T0K4-F1
#
_entry.id   AF-A0A831T0K4-F1
#
_cell.length_a   1.000
_cell.length_b   1.000
_cell.length_c   1.000
_cell.angle_alpha   90.00
_cell.angle_beta   90.00
_cell.angle_gamma   90.00
#
_symmetry.space_group_name_H-M   'P 1'
#
loop_
_entity.id
_entity.type
_entity.pdbx_description
1 polymer ?
#
loop_
_entity_poly.entity_id
_entity_poly.type
_entity_poly.pdbx_seq_one_letter_code
_entity_poly.pdbx_strand_id
1 'polypeptide(L)'
;MPEIKQRYEIINGEIVMSPAPTVDHQWIVGRIFLLLSLFVEERNLAVVPSAPVDVVIQRKPLRTRQPDVLLSVERTGIGGRAELRAMAVLP
;
A
#
# COMPACT_ATOMS: atom_id res chain seq x y z
N MET A 1 4.87 -10.87 12.59
CA MET A 1 4.68 -12.02 11.69
C MET A 1 5.93 -12.14 10.82
N PRO A 2 6.31 -13.36 10.38
CA PRO A 2 7.34 -13.50 9.35
C PRO A 2 6.89 -12.81 8.06
N GLU A 3 7.84 -12.22 7.32
CA GLU A 3 7.56 -11.65 6.00
C GLU A 3 7.19 -12.77 5.01
N ILE A 4 6.02 -12.65 4.41
CA ILE A 4 5.53 -13.57 3.37
C ILE A 4 5.36 -12.79 2.07
N LYS A 5 5.83 -13.37 0.95
CA LYS A 5 5.76 -12.72 -0.37
C LYS A 5 4.38 -12.81 -1.04
N GLN A 6 3.46 -13.56 -0.46
CA GLN A 6 2.14 -13.79 -1.04
C GLN A 6 1.13 -12.78 -0.50
N ARG A 7 0.26 -12.27 -1.39
CA ARG A 7 -0.80 -11.33 -1.02
C ARG A 7 -1.80 -12.00 -0.08
N TYR A 8 -2.11 -11.33 1.01
CA TYR A 8 -3.07 -11.80 2.01
C TYR A 8 -3.83 -10.63 2.64
N GLU A 9 -4.99 -10.91 3.22
CA GLU A 9 -5.77 -9.93 3.97
C GLU A 9 -6.21 -10.51 5.31
N ILE A 10 -6.47 -9.66 6.29
CA ILE A 10 -7.05 -10.08 7.57
C ILE A 10 -8.50 -9.61 7.64
N ILE A 11 -9.43 -10.56 7.75
CA ILE A 11 -10.87 -10.30 7.86
C ILE A 11 -11.36 -10.93 9.16
N ASN A 12 -11.90 -10.12 10.07
CA ASN A 12 -12.36 -10.58 11.39
C ASN A 12 -11.31 -11.35 12.22
N GLY A 13 -10.02 -11.04 12.02
CA GLY A 13 -8.91 -11.72 12.70
C GLY A 13 -8.38 -12.98 11.99
N GLU A 14 -8.93 -13.36 10.84
CA GLU A 14 -8.50 -14.53 10.06
C GLU A 14 -7.70 -14.13 8.82
N ILE A 15 -6.67 -14.91 8.47
CA ILE A 15 -5.84 -14.69 7.27
C ILE A 15 -6.55 -15.29 6.05
N VAL A 16 -6.76 -14.47 5.03
CA VAL A 16 -7.32 -14.87 3.74
C VAL A 16 -6.26 -14.68 2.65
N MET A 17 -5.83 -15.79 2.04
CA MET A 17 -4.81 -15.78 0.98
C MET A 17 -5.43 -15.41 -0.38
N SER A 18 -4.75 -14.56 -1.14
CA SER A 18 -5.10 -14.30 -2.53
C SER A 18 -4.26 -15.15 -3.49
N PRO A 19 -4.78 -15.50 -4.67
CA PRO A 19 -3.98 -16.09 -5.73
C PRO A 19 -2.89 -15.12 -6.20
N ALA A 20 -1.82 -15.67 -6.81
CA ALA A 20 -0.79 -14.85 -7.42
C ALA A 20 -1.38 -14.03 -8.59
N PRO A 21 -0.93 -12.77 -8.79
CA PRO A 21 -1.41 -11.93 -9.88
C PRO A 21 -0.96 -12.48 -11.24
N THR A 22 -1.80 -12.29 -12.27
CA THR A 22 -1.46 -12.61 -13.66
C THR A 22 -0.53 -11.54 -14.25
N VAL A 23 0.13 -11.85 -15.38
CA VAL A 23 0.95 -10.89 -16.11
C VAL A 23 0.15 -9.66 -16.54
N ASP A 24 -1.08 -9.86 -17.03
CA ASP A 24 -1.96 -8.75 -17.42
C ASP A 24 -2.33 -7.85 -16.24
N HIS A 25 -2.62 -8.44 -15.08
CA HIS A 25 -2.88 -7.68 -13.85
C HIS A 25 -1.66 -6.83 -13.48
N GLN A 26 -0.46 -7.41 -13.49
CA GLN A 26 0.79 -6.68 -13.21
C GLN A 26 1.04 -5.54 -14.21
N TRP A 27 0.76 -5.77 -15.49
CA TRP A 27 0.93 -4.73 -16.52
C TRP A 27 -0.03 -3.55 -16.29
N ILE A 28 -1.31 -3.83 -16.02
CA ILE A 28 -2.33 -2.79 -15.75
C ILE A 28 -1.97 -2.00 -14.49
N VAL A 29 -1.63 -2.70 -13.40
CA VAL A 29 -1.22 -2.09 -12.12
C VAL A 29 0.02 -1.22 -12.31
N GLY A 30 1.02 -1.69 -13.05
CA GLY A 30 2.23 -0.91 -13.34
C GLY A 30 1.95 0.38 -14.13
N ARG A 31 1.01 0.34 -15.08
CA ARG A 31 0.58 1.53 -15.83
C ARG A 31 -0.13 2.55 -14.94
N ILE A 32 -1.04 2.08 -14.08
CA ILE A 32 -1.77 2.94 -13.14
C ILE A 32 -0.81 3.59 -12.15
N PHE A 33 0.09 2.80 -11.55
CA PHE A 33 1.13 3.29 -10.65
C PHE A 33 1.96 4.39 -11.32
N LEU A 34 2.48 4.13 -12.52
CA LEU A 34 3.35 5.09 -13.22
C LEU A 34 2.64 6.44 -13.47
N LEU A 35 1.41 6.40 -14.00
CA LEU A 35 0.66 7.62 -14.29
C LEU A 35 0.34 8.44 -13.04
N LEU A 36 -0.05 7.76 -11.95
CA LEU A 36 -0.35 8.43 -10.69
C LEU A 36 0.90 8.98 -10.02
N SER A 37 1.99 8.21 -9.97
CA SER A 37 3.25 8.63 -9.35
C SER A 37 3.81 9.87 -10.03
N LEU A 38 3.88 9.89 -11.37
CA LEU A 38 4.35 11.05 -12.13
C LEU A 38 3.51 12.30 -11.84
N PHE A 39 2.18 12.17 -11.82
CA PHE A 39 1.29 13.30 -11.56
C PHE A 39 1.51 13.93 -10.18
N VAL A 40 1.69 13.11 -9.14
CA VAL A 40 1.78 13.60 -7.75
C VAL A 40 3.19 14.00 -7.33
N GLU A 41 4.22 13.37 -7.90
CA GLU A 41 5.64 13.70 -7.63
C GLU A 41 5.98 15.10 -8.16
N GLU A 42 5.54 15.44 -9.38
CA GLU A 42 5.73 16.77 -9.98
C GLU A 42 5.14 17.91 -9.12
N ARG A 43 4.12 17.60 -8.32
CA ARG A 43 3.34 18.58 -7.56
C ARG A 43 3.54 18.48 -6.05
N ASN A 44 4.37 17.53 -5.59
CA ASN A 44 4.57 17.20 -4.19
C ASN A 44 3.26 17.01 -3.40
N LEU A 45 2.25 16.37 -4.01
CA LEU A 45 0.88 16.28 -3.46
C LEU A 45 0.64 15.04 -2.61
N ALA A 46 1.30 13.94 -2.94
CA ALA A 46 0.95 12.63 -2.43
C ALA A 46 2.05 11.61 -2.71
N VAL A 47 1.78 10.38 -2.29
CA VAL A 47 2.69 9.24 -2.43
C VAL A 47 1.89 8.03 -2.90
N VAL A 48 2.46 7.21 -3.78
CA VAL A 48 1.71 6.14 -4.45
C VAL A 48 2.37 4.77 -4.25
N PRO A 49 2.21 4.10 -3.10
CA PRO A 49 2.70 2.73 -2.95
C PRO A 49 1.90 1.72 -3.81
N SER A 50 2.59 0.71 -4.35
CA SER A 50 1.99 -0.47 -4.99
C SER A 50 2.06 -1.70 -4.07
N ALA A 51 1.25 -2.72 -4.36
CA ALA A 51 1.32 -3.99 -3.65
C ALA A 51 2.72 -4.64 -3.71
N PRO A 52 3.12 -5.41 -2.68
CA PRO A 52 2.38 -5.66 -1.43
C PRO A 52 2.55 -4.52 -0.42
N VAL A 53 1.43 -4.03 0.14
CA VAL A 53 1.42 -3.04 1.23
C VAL A 53 0.22 -3.28 2.15
N ASP A 54 0.47 -3.38 3.46
CA ASP A 54 -0.60 -3.58 4.45
C ASP A 54 -1.24 -2.24 4.86
N VAL A 55 -2.54 -2.12 4.61
CA VAL A 55 -3.36 -0.99 5.07
C VAL A 55 -4.26 -1.46 6.21
N VAL A 56 -4.00 -0.95 7.43
CA VAL A 56 -4.81 -1.25 8.61
C VAL A 56 -6.10 -0.45 8.56
N ILE A 57 -7.24 -1.15 8.42
CA ILE A 57 -8.58 -0.56 8.41
C ILE A 57 -9.16 -0.50 9.82
N GLN A 58 -8.91 -1.52 10.63
CA GLN A 58 -9.38 -1.62 12.01
C GLN A 58 -8.37 -2.38 12.85
N ARG A 59 -8.12 -1.93 14.09
CA ARG A 59 -7.15 -2.59 14.99
C ARG A 59 -7.76 -3.70 15.83
N LYS A 60 -9.05 -3.61 16.17
CA LYS A 60 -9.77 -4.57 17.03
C LYS A 60 -11.24 -4.73 16.59
N PRO A 61 -11.67 -5.91 16.09
CA PRO A 61 -10.79 -6.97 15.56
C PRO A 61 -9.87 -6.43 14.47
N LEU A 62 -8.70 -7.05 14.31
CA LEU A 62 -7.73 -6.64 13.29
C LEU A 62 -8.35 -6.86 11.90
N ARG A 63 -8.35 -5.81 11.08
CA ARG A 63 -8.77 -5.86 9.69
C ARG A 63 -7.77 -5.11 8.83
N THR A 64 -7.17 -5.79 7.87
CA THR A 64 -6.21 -5.22 6.91
C THR A 64 -6.68 -5.44 5.48
N ARG A 65 -6.22 -4.58 4.57
CA ARG A 65 -6.37 -4.74 3.12
C ARG A 65 -5.03 -4.54 2.45
N GLN A 66 -4.82 -5.22 1.33
CA GLN A 66 -3.63 -5.04 0.49
C GLN A 66 -4.07 -4.54 -0.88
N PRO A 67 -4.19 -3.21 -1.11
CA PRO A 67 -4.58 -2.68 -2.41
C PRO A 67 -3.49 -2.91 -3.47
N ASP A 68 -3.87 -2.98 -4.74
CA ASP A 68 -2.90 -3.12 -5.85
C ASP A 68 -2.09 -1.82 -6.07
N VAL A 69 -2.76 -0.67 -5.98
CA VAL A 69 -2.17 0.68 -5.96
C VAL A 69 -2.91 1.53 -4.94
N LEU A 70 -2.20 2.33 -4.16
CA LEU A 70 -2.77 3.23 -3.15
C LEU A 70 -2.24 4.64 -3.37
N LEU A 71 -3.11 5.64 -3.41
CA LEU A 71 -2.74 7.05 -3.34
C LEU A 71 -2.89 7.54 -1.90
N SER A 72 -1.83 8.09 -1.31
CA SER A 72 -1.86 8.64 0.06
C SER A 72 -1.44 10.11 0.06
N VAL A 73 -2.34 10.98 0.49
CA VAL A 73 -2.17 12.45 0.47
C VAL A 73 -1.66 13.04 1.80
N GLU A 74 -1.08 12.22 2.71
CA GLU A 74 -0.91 12.41 4.17
C GLU A 74 -2.21 12.21 4.99
N ARG A 75 -2.32 11.63 6.20
CA ARG A 75 -1.44 10.94 7.18
C ARG A 75 -2.25 9.70 7.63
N THR A 76 -2.29 8.63 6.83
CA THR A 76 -3.01 7.39 7.16
C THR A 76 -2.03 6.32 7.62
N GLY A 77 -2.36 5.63 8.72
CA GLY A 77 -1.51 4.69 9.48
C GLY A 77 -1.11 3.40 8.75
N ILE A 78 -0.45 3.55 7.61
CA ILE A 78 0.26 2.49 6.89
C ILE A 78 1.51 2.16 7.70
N GLY A 79 1.54 0.96 8.29
CA GLY A 79 2.71 0.44 8.98
C GLY A 79 3.71 -0.08 7.94
N GLY A 80 4.67 0.77 7.56
CA GLY A 80 5.68 0.47 6.54
C GLY A 80 5.95 1.65 5.60
N ARG A 81 6.22 2.80 6.20
CA ARG A 81 6.67 4.07 5.62
C ARG A 81 7.49 4.81 6.69
N ALA A 82 8.00 4.13 7.71
CA ALA A 82 8.49 4.72 8.96
C ALA A 82 9.32 5.99 8.82
N GLU A 83 10.17 6.31 7.83
CA GLU A 83 10.87 5.69 6.67
C GLU A 83 10.76 6.62 5.46
N LEU A 84 9.60 7.22 5.16
CA LEU A 84 9.47 8.18 4.07
C LEU A 84 9.17 9.61 4.54
N ARG A 85 9.09 9.87 5.85
CA ARG A 85 8.84 11.19 6.44
C ARG A 85 9.54 11.49 7.77
N ALA A 86 10.71 10.91 8.04
CA ALA A 86 11.70 11.69 8.80
C ALA A 86 12.21 12.91 7.98
N MET A 87 11.91 12.95 6.67
CA MET A 87 12.48 13.84 5.65
C MET A 87 11.61 15.04 5.25
N ALA A 88 10.45 15.29 5.87
CA ALA A 88 9.62 16.44 5.50
C ALA A 88 10.07 17.77 6.13
N VAL A 89 11.14 17.77 6.95
CA VAL A 89 11.65 18.95 7.67
C VAL A 89 10.63 19.48 8.70
N LEU A 90 11.01 19.44 9.98
CA LEU A 90 11.01 20.58 10.94
C LEU A 90 11.33 20.07 12.38
N PRO A 91 11.75 20.97 13.30
CA PRO A 91 12.72 20.75 14.38
C PRO A 91 12.21 20.04 15.64
#